data_AF-A0A3A5SDR2-F1
#
_entry.id   AF-A0A3A5SDR2-F1
#
_cell.length_a   1.000
_cell.length_b   1.000
_cell.length_c   1.000
_cell.angle_alpha   90.00
_cell.angle_beta   90.00
_cell.angle_gamma   90.00
#
_symmetry.space_group_name_H-M   'P 1'
#
loop_
_entity.id
_entity.type
_entity.pdbx_description
1 polymer ?
#
loop_
_entity_poly.entity_id
_entity_poly.type
_entity_poly.pdbx_seq_one_letter_code
_entity_poly.pdbx_strand_id
1 'polypeptide(L)'
;MLDAVRDIRIEDPGIGCYKLWIMLTVLFGAGFMPGRDSFYALLRQHRLMLPARKTRHTTNSNHRYHKWKNLIKGLTLTSANQLWVSDITYIPLANGEVCYLHLITDAYSHKIVGWVLADTLRVSATINALQQAIEQATSCPQDPAYDELQPSLSQVEELNQRSDLDFSQPLVGQ
;
A
#
# COMPACT_ATOMS: atom_id res chain seq x y z
N MET A 1 6.77 -11.31 31.67
CA MET A 1 5.86 -10.68 30.70
C MET A 1 6.17 -9.20 30.46
N LEU A 2 6.19 -8.33 31.49
CA LEU A 2 6.50 -6.91 31.31
C LEU A 2 7.94 -6.64 30.83
N ASP A 3 8.90 -7.46 31.24
CA ASP A 3 10.28 -7.33 30.74
C ASP A 3 10.36 -7.70 29.25
N ALA A 4 9.69 -8.78 28.82
CA ALA A 4 9.56 -9.10 27.41
C ALA A 4 8.88 -7.98 26.58
N VAL A 5 7.92 -7.25 27.16
CA VAL A 5 7.35 -6.05 26.52
C VAL A 5 8.41 -4.98 26.31
N ARG A 6 9.30 -4.76 27.27
CA ARG A 6 10.40 -3.79 27.16
C ARG A 6 11.41 -4.24 26.13
N ASP A 7 11.83 -5.50 26.16
CA ASP A 7 12.80 -6.07 25.23
C ASP A 7 12.32 -5.95 23.78
N ILE A 8 11.05 -6.32 23.51
CA ILE A 8 10.46 -6.18 22.17
C ILE A 8 10.43 -4.71 21.73
N ARG A 9 10.25 -3.77 22.66
CA ARG A 9 10.22 -2.33 22.35
C ARG A 9 11.58 -1.68 22.22
N ILE A 10 12.65 -2.32 22.69
CA ILE A 10 14.01 -1.90 22.36
C ILE A 10 14.25 -2.14 20.87
N GLU A 11 13.80 -3.28 20.36
CA GLU A 11 13.93 -3.67 18.95
C GLU A 11 12.90 -2.98 18.03
N ASP A 12 11.63 -2.89 18.45
CA ASP A 12 10.54 -2.19 17.73
C ASP A 12 9.84 -1.17 18.65
N PRO A 13 10.40 0.05 18.79
CA PRO A 13 9.83 1.09 19.64
C PRO A 13 8.41 1.50 19.25
N GLY A 14 8.02 1.26 18.00
CA GLY A 14 6.72 1.64 17.44
C GLY A 14 5.65 0.56 17.55
N ILE A 15 5.96 -0.61 18.12
CA ILE A 15 5.06 -1.75 18.10
C ILE A 15 3.75 -1.48 18.87
N GLY A 16 2.63 -1.61 18.16
CA GLY A 16 1.30 -1.44 18.73
C GLY A 16 0.95 -2.52 19.75
N CYS A 17 0.14 -2.15 20.76
CA CYS A 17 -0.25 -3.06 21.85
C CYS A 17 -0.92 -4.35 21.36
N TYR A 18 -1.68 -4.31 20.25
CA TYR A 18 -2.33 -5.49 19.70
C TYR A 18 -1.33 -6.52 19.16
N LYS A 19 -0.39 -6.06 18.34
CA LYS A 19 0.65 -6.93 17.76
C LYS A 19 1.55 -7.50 18.86
N LEU A 20 1.88 -6.66 19.85
CA LEU A 20 2.63 -7.07 21.03
C LEU A 20 1.89 -8.16 21.82
N TRP A 21 0.57 -8.01 22.03
CA TRP A 21 -0.25 -9.02 22.69
C TRP A 21 -0.26 -10.36 21.93
N ILE A 22 -0.39 -10.33 20.60
CA ILE A 22 -0.32 -11.53 19.76
C ILE A 22 1.05 -12.21 19.92
N MET A 23 2.15 -11.46 19.76
CA MET A 23 3.50 -12.01 19.87
C MET A 23 3.73 -12.68 21.22
N LEU A 24 3.33 -12.01 22.31
CA LEU A 24 3.46 -12.57 23.65
C LEU A 24 2.53 -13.77 23.89
N THR A 25 1.35 -13.80 23.26
CA THR A 25 0.45 -14.97 23.30
C THR A 25 1.06 -16.16 22.59
N VAL A 26 1.74 -15.94 21.47
CA VAL A 26 2.49 -17.00 20.77
C VAL A 26 3.68 -17.47 21.61
N LEU A 27 4.41 -16.56 22.26
CA LEU A 27 5.61 -16.87 23.04
C LEU A 27 5.33 -17.57 24.38
N PHE A 28 4.33 -17.09 25.14
CA PHE A 28 4.03 -17.57 26.49
C PHE A 28 2.81 -18.50 26.57
N GLY A 29 2.02 -18.57 25.50
CA GLY A 29 0.80 -19.37 25.42
C GLY A 29 -0.46 -18.65 25.95
N ALA A 30 -1.62 -19.02 25.40
CA ALA A 30 -2.90 -18.41 25.72
C ALA A 30 -3.37 -18.62 27.18
N GLY A 31 -2.90 -19.69 27.84
CA GLY A 31 -3.23 -19.95 29.25
C GLY A 31 -2.47 -19.05 30.24
N PHE A 32 -1.34 -18.50 29.83
CA PHE A 32 -0.54 -17.58 30.65
C PHE A 32 -0.88 -16.11 30.36
N MET A 33 -1.22 -15.78 29.10
CA MET A 33 -1.50 -14.41 28.72
C MET A 33 -2.87 -13.92 29.22
N PRO A 34 -2.95 -12.71 29.79
CA PRO A 34 -4.22 -12.10 30.08
C PRO A 34 -5.00 -11.81 28.79
N GLY A 35 -6.33 -11.77 28.90
CA GLY A 35 -7.18 -11.30 27.80
C GLY A 35 -6.76 -9.91 27.31
N ARG A 36 -6.95 -9.63 26.01
CA ARG A 36 -6.47 -8.40 25.33
C ARG A 36 -6.72 -7.12 26.12
N ASP A 37 -7.92 -6.93 26.66
CA ASP A 37 -8.29 -5.69 27.33
C ASP A 37 -7.63 -5.57 28.72
N SER A 38 -7.46 -6.70 29.42
CA SER A 38 -6.68 -6.77 30.67
C SER A 38 -5.20 -6.50 30.40
N PHE A 39 -4.65 -7.03 29.30
CA PHE A 39 -3.29 -6.71 28.86
C PHE A 39 -3.13 -5.19 28.60
N TYR A 40 -4.10 -4.54 27.95
CA TYR A 40 -4.05 -3.09 27.72
C TYR A 40 -4.16 -2.30 29.03
N ALA A 41 -5.00 -2.74 29.96
CA ALA A 41 -5.12 -2.14 31.29
C ALA A 41 -3.78 -2.23 32.04
N LEU A 42 -3.11 -3.38 31.98
CA LEU A 42 -1.78 -3.58 32.58
C LEU A 42 -0.74 -2.63 31.95
N LEU A 43 -0.68 -2.54 30.63
CA LEU A 43 0.24 -1.61 29.96
C LEU A 43 -0.03 -0.14 30.34
N ARG A 44 -1.30 0.25 30.48
CA ARG A 44 -1.69 1.58 30.97
C ARG A 44 -1.18 1.84 32.38
N GLN A 45 -1.41 0.91 33.31
CA GLN A 45 -0.99 1.03 34.71
C GLN A 45 0.52 1.18 34.85
N HIS A 46 1.29 0.46 34.02
CA HIS A 46 2.74 0.52 34.01
C HIS A 46 3.33 1.63 33.12
N ARG A 47 2.49 2.53 32.58
CA ARG A 47 2.90 3.63 31.68
C ARG A 47 3.66 3.15 30.44
N LEU A 48 3.30 1.96 29.96
CA LEU A 48 3.82 1.32 28.76
C LEU A 48 2.84 1.50 27.58
N MET A 49 2.06 2.57 27.54
CA MET A 49 1.26 2.88 26.35
C MET A 49 2.07 3.75 25.39
N LEU A 50 2.05 3.42 24.10
CA LEU A 50 2.62 4.31 23.10
C LEU A 50 1.75 5.57 22.95
N PRO A 51 2.36 6.73 22.72
CA PRO A 51 1.61 7.94 22.40
C PRO A 51 0.84 7.74 21.09
N ALA A 52 -0.28 8.46 20.94
CA ALA A 52 -0.98 8.48 19.68
C ALA A 52 -0.04 8.99 18.58
N ARG A 53 0.08 8.22 17.48
CA ARG A 53 0.88 8.62 16.35
C ARG A 53 0.22 9.82 15.67
N LYS A 54 0.99 10.88 15.40
CA LYS A 54 0.53 11.95 14.52
C LYS A 54 0.37 11.38 13.11
N THR A 55 -0.85 11.38 12.60
CA THR A 55 -1.12 10.97 11.22
C THR A 55 -0.55 12.02 10.27
N ARG A 56 0.28 11.59 9.31
CA ARG A 56 0.59 12.45 8.17
C ARG A 56 -0.60 12.40 7.22
N HIS A 57 -1.21 13.55 6.96
CA HIS A 57 -2.15 13.68 5.86
C HIS A 57 -1.34 13.70 4.56
N THR A 58 -1.44 12.62 3.78
CA THR A 58 -0.80 12.51 2.46
C THR A 58 -1.67 13.16 1.37
N THR A 59 -2.98 13.18 1.55
CA THR A 59 -3.94 13.68 0.56
C THR A 59 -4.74 14.86 1.12
N ASN A 60 -4.62 16.02 0.47
CA ASN A 60 -5.54 17.13 0.67
C ASN A 60 -6.70 17.02 -0.32
N SER A 61 -7.77 16.29 0.04
CA SER A 61 -8.96 16.16 -0.81
C SER A 61 -9.77 17.45 -0.93
N ASN A 62 -9.51 18.45 -0.08
CA ASN A 62 -10.10 19.78 -0.15
C ASN A 62 -9.21 20.74 -0.96
N HIS A 63 -8.79 20.29 -2.14
CA HIS A 63 -8.06 21.10 -3.10
C HIS A 63 -8.99 21.64 -4.18
N ARG A 64 -8.57 22.72 -4.84
CA ARG A 64 -9.31 23.32 -5.97
C ARG A 64 -9.03 22.65 -7.31
N TYR A 65 -8.13 21.68 -7.38
CA TYR A 65 -7.84 20.93 -8.62
C TYR A 65 -9.04 20.11 -9.09
N HIS A 66 -9.09 19.90 -10.41
CA HIS A 66 -10.09 19.06 -11.05
C HIS A 66 -10.06 17.63 -10.48
N LYS A 67 -11.24 17.07 -10.24
CA LYS A 67 -11.40 15.71 -9.74
C LYS A 67 -12.02 14.86 -10.83
N TRP A 68 -11.27 13.88 -11.30
CA TRP A 68 -11.75 12.92 -12.28
C TRP A 68 -12.85 12.04 -11.70
N LYS A 69 -13.82 11.66 -12.54
CA LYS A 69 -14.90 10.75 -12.13
C LYS A 69 -14.31 9.38 -11.83
N ASN A 70 -14.75 8.78 -10.73
CA ASN A 70 -14.40 7.40 -10.42
C ASN A 70 -15.15 6.46 -11.38
N LEU A 71 -14.46 5.96 -12.41
CA LEU A 71 -15.02 5.10 -13.46
C LEU A 71 -15.33 3.68 -12.97
N ILE A 72 -14.73 3.24 -11.87
CA ILE A 72 -14.92 1.90 -11.31
C ILE A 72 -16.06 1.85 -10.26
N LYS A 73 -16.81 2.94 -10.09
CA LYS A 73 -17.91 2.99 -9.13
C LYS A 73 -19.03 2.04 -9.54
N GLY A 74 -19.28 1.01 -8.73
CA GLY A 74 -20.30 -0.01 -9.00
C GLY A 74 -19.79 -1.19 -9.84
N LEU A 75 -18.49 -1.24 -10.14
CA LEU A 75 -17.86 -2.40 -10.75
C LEU A 75 -17.74 -3.53 -9.72
N THR A 76 -18.28 -4.69 -10.05
CA THR A 76 -18.08 -5.93 -9.28
C THR A 76 -17.04 -6.78 -9.99
N LEU A 77 -15.92 -7.07 -9.33
CA LEU A 77 -14.85 -7.90 -9.87
C LEU A 77 -15.23 -9.38 -9.75
N THR A 78 -15.13 -10.13 -10.84
CA THR A 78 -15.46 -11.56 -10.93
C THR A 78 -14.22 -12.44 -11.12
N SER A 79 -13.10 -11.87 -11.53
CA SER A 79 -11.84 -12.59 -11.71
C SER A 79 -10.62 -11.69 -11.51
N ALA A 80 -9.44 -12.32 -11.37
CA ALA A 80 -8.17 -11.62 -11.34
C ALA A 80 -7.87 -10.93 -12.68
N ASN A 81 -7.04 -9.89 -12.64
CA ASN A 81 -6.61 -9.06 -13.77
C ASN A 81 -7.71 -8.20 -14.43
N GLN A 82 -8.85 -8.01 -13.76
CA GLN A 82 -9.90 -7.08 -14.23
C GLN A 82 -9.67 -5.64 -13.79
N LEU A 83 -9.00 -5.44 -12.65
CA LEU A 83 -8.69 -4.12 -12.10
C LEU A 83 -7.41 -4.19 -11.28
N TRP A 84 -6.47 -3.31 -11.61
CA TRP A 84 -5.26 -3.10 -10.81
C TRP A 84 -5.31 -1.76 -10.10
N VAL A 85 -4.78 -1.73 -8.88
CA VAL A 85 -4.63 -0.53 -8.06
C VAL A 85 -3.16 -0.30 -7.81
N SER A 86 -2.71 0.95 -7.97
CA SER A 86 -1.36 1.35 -7.62
C SER A 86 -1.30 2.01 -6.25
N ASP A 87 -0.22 1.76 -5.52
CA ASP A 87 0.11 2.45 -4.28
C ASP A 87 1.60 2.80 -4.24
N ILE A 88 1.96 3.88 -3.53
CA ILE A 88 3.35 4.24 -3.24
C ILE A 88 3.52 4.32 -1.73
N THR A 89 4.27 3.37 -1.18
CA THR A 89 4.57 3.29 0.25
C THR A 89 5.94 3.91 0.55
N TYR A 90 5.99 4.80 1.53
CA TYR A 90 7.21 5.48 1.99
C TYR A 90 7.85 4.63 3.09
N ILE A 91 9.07 4.17 2.88
CA ILE A 91 9.81 3.32 3.80
C ILE A 91 10.99 4.12 4.37
N PRO A 92 10.93 4.53 5.65
CA PRO A 92 12.06 5.21 6.28
C PRO A 92 13.20 4.22 6.52
N LEU A 93 14.42 4.63 6.19
CA LEU A 93 15.66 3.88 6.40
C LEU A 93 16.35 4.32 7.69
N ALA A 94 17.18 3.43 8.25
CA ALA A 94 17.90 3.70 9.51
C ALA A 94 18.92 4.85 9.40
N ASN A 95 19.41 5.13 8.19
CA ASN A 95 20.33 6.25 7.90
C ASN A 95 19.62 7.62 7.77
N GLY A 96 18.29 7.66 7.94
CA GLY A 96 17.49 8.89 7.82
C GLY A 96 16.98 9.18 6.41
N GLU A 97 17.35 8.39 5.41
CA GLU A 97 16.80 8.47 4.06
C GLU A 97 15.42 7.80 3.97
N VAL A 98 14.73 7.98 2.85
CA VAL A 98 13.43 7.36 2.58
C VAL A 98 13.50 6.70 1.21
N CYS A 99 13.14 5.41 1.15
CA CYS A 99 12.86 4.76 -0.12
C CYS A 99 11.35 4.68 -0.37
N TYR A 100 11.00 4.55 -1.64
CA TYR A 100 9.65 4.56 -2.15
C TYR A 100 9.36 3.21 -2.80
N LEU A 101 8.40 2.48 -2.26
CA LEU A 101 7.94 1.22 -2.79
C LEU A 101 6.72 1.46 -3.67
N HIS A 102 6.88 1.29 -4.97
CA HIS A 102 5.82 1.37 -5.96
C HIS A 102 5.20 -0.01 -6.11
N LEU A 103 3.90 -0.14 -5.90
CA LEU A 103 3.17 -1.39 -5.92
C LEU A 103 2.05 -1.35 -6.96
N ILE A 104 1.89 -2.44 -7.70
CA ILE A 104 0.71 -2.74 -8.50
C ILE A 104 0.05 -3.97 -7.90
N THR A 105 -1.18 -3.82 -7.44
CA THR A 105 -1.95 -4.86 -6.76
C THR A 105 -3.19 -5.20 -7.57
N ASP A 106 -3.45 -6.48 -7.78
CA ASP A 106 -4.70 -6.96 -8.34
C ASP A 106 -5.84 -6.81 -7.33
N ALA A 107 -6.91 -6.11 -7.71
CA ALA A 107 -7.98 -5.74 -6.79
C ALA A 107 -8.89 -6.91 -6.40
N TYR A 108 -8.92 -7.99 -7.20
CA TYR A 108 -9.72 -9.19 -6.90
C TYR A 108 -8.96 -10.16 -5.99
N SER A 109 -7.72 -10.51 -6.35
CA SER A 109 -6.92 -11.51 -5.65
C SER A 109 -6.07 -10.93 -4.51
N HIS A 110 -5.94 -9.61 -4.43
CA HIS A 110 -5.01 -8.90 -3.54
C HIS A 110 -3.53 -9.25 -3.76
N LYS A 111 -3.20 -9.93 -4.86
CA LYS A 111 -1.82 -10.27 -5.21
C LYS A 111 -1.08 -9.03 -5.68
N ILE A 112 0.15 -8.84 -5.18
CA ILE A 112 1.09 -7.87 -5.78
C ILE A 112 1.59 -8.49 -7.08
N VAL A 113 1.22 -7.85 -8.19
CA VAL A 113 1.54 -8.33 -9.55
C VAL A 113 2.76 -7.65 -10.15
N GLY A 114 3.15 -6.49 -9.62
CA GLY A 114 4.39 -5.81 -9.98
C GLY A 114 4.83 -4.86 -8.88
N TRP A 115 6.14 -4.70 -8.72
CA TRP A 115 6.69 -3.82 -7.69
C TRP A 115 8.09 -3.30 -8.04
N VAL A 116 8.41 -2.10 -7.56
CA VAL A 116 9.75 -1.52 -7.66
C VAL A 116 10.06 -0.74 -6.39
N LEU A 117 11.24 -0.97 -5.83
CA LEU A 117 11.80 -0.13 -4.78
C LEU A 117 12.71 0.93 -5.41
N ALA A 118 12.44 2.20 -5.14
CA ALA A 118 13.19 3.33 -5.68
C ALA A 118 13.64 4.27 -4.55
N ASP A 119 14.69 5.04 -4.82
CA ASP A 119 15.18 6.14 -3.98
C ASP A 119 14.48 7.48 -4.26
N THR A 120 13.63 7.54 -5.30
CA THR A 120 12.92 8.74 -5.73
C THR A 120 11.46 8.46 -6.08
N LEU A 121 10.59 9.46 -5.99
CA LEU A 121 9.17 9.42 -6.38
C LEU A 121 8.92 9.52 -7.90
N ARG A 122 9.90 9.16 -8.72
CA ARG A 122 9.80 9.33 -10.17
C ARG A 122 8.76 8.38 -10.76
N VAL A 123 7.98 8.90 -11.71
CA VAL A 123 6.96 8.12 -12.44
C VAL A 123 7.55 6.90 -13.14
N SER A 124 8.83 6.96 -13.55
CA SER A 124 9.54 5.83 -14.15
C SER A 124 9.53 4.57 -13.28
N ALA A 125 9.58 4.71 -11.95
CA ALA A 125 9.51 3.56 -11.05
C ALA A 125 8.11 2.92 -11.06
N THR A 126 7.04 3.73 -11.12
CA THR A 126 5.67 3.24 -11.27
C THR A 126 5.47 2.54 -12.62
N ILE A 127 6.00 3.11 -13.70
CA ILE A 127 5.93 2.51 -15.05
C ILE A 127 6.62 1.14 -15.06
N ASN A 128 7.80 1.03 -14.46
CA ASN A 128 8.52 -0.24 -14.37
C ASN A 128 7.73 -1.29 -13.57
N ALA A 129 7.09 -0.89 -12.46
CA ALA A 129 6.23 -1.79 -11.68
C ALA A 129 5.00 -2.24 -12.50
N LEU A 130 4.43 -1.34 -13.31
CA LEU A 130 3.32 -1.67 -14.21
C LEU A 130 3.75 -2.62 -15.33
N GLN A 131 4.93 -2.42 -15.93
CA GLN A 131 5.46 -3.32 -16.96
C GLN A 131 5.65 -4.75 -16.41
N GLN A 132 6.20 -4.90 -15.20
CA GLN A 132 6.28 -6.20 -14.53
C GLN A 132 4.91 -6.86 -14.35
N ALA A 133 3.88 -6.08 -13.99
CA ALA A 133 2.51 -6.59 -13.84
C ALA A 133 1.92 -7.07 -15.17
N ILE A 134 2.15 -6.33 -16.25
CA ILE A 134 1.72 -6.70 -17.61
C ILE A 134 2.39 -8.00 -18.04
N GLU A 135 3.71 -8.10 -17.92
CA GLU A 135 4.47 -9.31 -18.26
C GLU A 135 3.98 -10.53 -17.48
N GLN A 136 3.74 -10.37 -16.17
CA GLN A 136 3.21 -11.44 -15.34
C GLN A 136 1.82 -11.88 -15.81
N ALA A 137 0.95 -10.95 -16.16
CA ALA A 137 -0.40 -11.25 -16.64
C ALA A 137 -0.38 -12.00 -17.98
N THR A 138 0.52 -11.64 -18.91
CA THR A 138 0.66 -12.29 -20.21
C THR A 138 1.30 -13.69 -20.11
N SER A 139 2.13 -13.93 -19.10
CA SER A 139 2.80 -15.23 -18.89
C SER A 139 1.89 -16.34 -18.33
N CYS A 140 0.69 -15.99 -17.84
CA CYS A 140 -0.30 -16.96 -17.40
C CYS A 140 -1.12 -17.44 -18.61
N PRO A 141 -1.42 -18.75 -18.78
CA PRO A 141 -2.20 -19.22 -19.92
C PRO A 141 -3.53 -18.46 -20.00
N GLN A 142 -3.74 -17.74 -21.10
CA GLN A 142 -4.95 -16.96 -21.26
C GLN A 142 -6.17 -17.86 -21.33
N ASP A 143 -7.23 -17.50 -20.59
CA ASP A 143 -8.57 -17.99 -20.87
C ASP A 143 -8.93 -17.54 -22.31
N PRO A 144 -9.32 -18.45 -23.23
CA PRO A 144 -9.60 -18.11 -24.63
C PRO A 144 -10.65 -17.00 -24.82
N ALA A 145 -11.41 -16.64 -23.77
CA ALA A 145 -12.29 -15.48 -23.76
C ALA A 145 -11.57 -14.11 -23.86
N TYR A 146 -10.25 -14.03 -23.59
CA TYR A 146 -9.49 -12.77 -23.67
C TYR A 146 -9.23 -12.29 -25.11
N ASP A 147 -9.19 -13.18 -26.09
CA ASP A 147 -8.95 -12.81 -27.50
C ASP A 147 -10.14 -12.06 -28.13
N GLU A 148 -11.36 -12.27 -27.65
CA GLU A 148 -12.56 -11.61 -28.18
C GLU A 148 -12.71 -10.14 -27.74
N LEU A 149 -11.99 -9.70 -26.70
CA LEU A 149 -12.09 -8.35 -26.13
C LEU A 149 -10.96 -7.38 -26.58
N GLN A 150 -9.98 -7.89 -27.34
CA GLN A 150 -8.86 -7.14 -27.91
C GLN A 150 -9.26 -5.83 -28.65
N PRO A 151 -10.38 -5.75 -29.40
CA PRO A 151 -10.74 -4.52 -30.10
C PRO A 151 -11.10 -3.34 -29.17
N SER A 152 -11.42 -3.59 -27.90
CA SER A 152 -11.81 -2.56 -26.94
C SER A 152 -10.62 -1.97 -26.16
N LEU A 153 -9.54 -2.74 -26.01
CA LEU A 153 -8.35 -2.35 -25.23
C LEU A 153 -7.46 -1.35 -25.97
N SER A 154 -7.34 -1.48 -27.30
CA SER A 154 -6.67 -0.48 -28.15
C SER A 154 -7.31 0.91 -28.03
N GLN A 155 -8.62 0.96 -27.79
CA GLN A 155 -9.36 2.21 -27.62
C GLN A 155 -9.10 2.87 -26.25
N VAL A 156 -8.78 2.08 -25.21
CA VAL A 156 -8.39 2.58 -23.88
C VAL A 156 -6.93 3.05 -23.89
N GLU A 157 -6.06 2.38 -24.64
CA GLU A 157 -4.68 2.82 -24.86
C GLU A 157 -4.61 4.13 -25.66
N GLU A 158 -5.45 4.29 -26.69
CA GLU A 158 -5.59 5.57 -27.42
C GLU A 158 -6.12 6.70 -26.53
N LEU A 159 -7.04 6.40 -25.59
CA LEU A 159 -7.54 7.38 -24.63
C LEU A 159 -6.47 7.80 -23.63
N ASN A 160 -5.60 6.88 -23.22
CA ASN A 160 -4.47 7.19 -22.34
C ASN A 160 -3.39 8.00 -23.07
N GLN A 161 -3.10 7.71 -24.35
CA GLN A 161 -2.17 8.52 -25.16
C GLN A 161 -2.72 9.92 -25.49
N ARG A 162 -4.04 10.09 -25.58
CA ARG A 162 -4.66 11.42 -25.75
C ARG A 162 -4.73 12.24 -24.45
N SER A 163 -4.43 11.61 -23.31
CA SER A 163 -4.39 12.26 -21.99
C SER A 163 -3.00 12.78 -21.60
N ASP A 164 -2.06 12.80 -22.54
CA ASP A 164 -0.83 13.60 -22.47
C ASP A 164 -1.17 15.10 -22.51
N LEU A 165 -1.77 15.58 -21.42
CA LEU A 165 -1.70 16.99 -21.04
C LEU A 165 -0.27 17.24 -20.59
N ASP A 166 0.45 17.90 -21.48
CA ASP A 166 1.78 18.49 -21.32
C ASP A 166 2.05 18.96 -19.87
N PHE A 167 2.86 18.20 -19.14
CA PHE A 167 3.40 18.59 -17.83
C PHE A 167 4.59 19.56 -17.96
N SER A 168 4.86 20.10 -19.16
CA SER A 168 5.91 21.09 -19.41
C SER A 168 5.37 22.52 -19.25
N GLN A 169 4.94 22.91 -18.05
CA GLN A 169 4.93 24.34 -17.70
C GLN A 169 5.83 24.60 -16.50
N PRO A 170 6.86 25.46 -16.64
CA PRO A 170 7.73 25.82 -15.53
C PRO A 170 6.93 26.60 -14.48
N LEU A 171 7.18 26.30 -13.20
CA LEU A 171 6.72 27.13 -12.09
C LEU A 171 7.44 28.49 -12.16
N VAL A 172 6.83 29.45 -12.84
CA VAL A 172 7.20 30.86 -12.73
C VAL A 172 6.61 31.39 -11.43
N GLY A 173 7.50 31.81 -10.53
CA GLY A 173 7.13 32.36 -9.23
C GLY A 173 6.42 33.70 -9.32
N GLN A 174 5.54 33.93 -8.34
CA GLN A 174 5.39 35.15 -7.54
C GLN A 174 4.89 34.75 -6.15
#